data_AF-A0AAP8GE81-F1
#
_entry.id   AF-A0AAP8GE81-F1
#
_cell.length_a   1.000
_cell.length_b   1.000
_cell.length_c   1.000
_cell.angle_alpha   90.00
_cell.angle_beta   90.00
_cell.angle_gamma   90.00
#
_symmetry.space_group_name_H-M   'P 1'
#
loop_
_entity.id
_entity.type
_entity.pdbx_description
1 polymer ?
#
loop_
_entity_poly.entity_id
_entity_poly.type
_entity_poly.pdbx_seq_one_letter_code
_entity_poly.pdbx_strand_id
1 'polypeptide(L)'
;VYVYVKGYDDLQFFESFILHSDERLKSSRKLDAIKDFKEIDSTDRVLLFAPFYNDQVALDIQKLIDLDIDVVLISNKPKTDDFPDHLVHFIDLSTPRPIVYTEDYDKIVQP
;
A
#
# COMPACT_ATOMS: atom_id res chain seq x y z
N VAL A 1 17.51 1.28 -4.70
CA VAL A 1 16.86 0.16 -3.98
C VAL A 1 16.43 0.54 -2.57
N TYR A 2 15.31 1.25 -2.51
CA TYR A 2 14.48 1.45 -1.35
C TYR A 2 13.10 0.87 -1.59
N VAL A 3 12.38 0.59 -0.50
CA VAL A 3 10.95 0.32 -0.52
C VAL A 3 10.23 1.54 0.05
N TYR A 4 9.48 2.25 -0.78
CA TYR A 4 8.66 3.37 -0.32
C TYR A 4 7.33 2.86 0.21
N VAL A 5 6.94 3.30 1.39
CA VAL A 5 5.78 2.78 2.12
C VAL A 5 4.76 3.89 2.35
N LYS A 6 3.49 3.60 2.10
CA LYS A 6 2.36 4.48 2.43
C LYS A 6 1.15 3.67 2.88
N GLY A 7 0.59 4.04 4.02
CA GLY A 7 -0.72 3.60 4.45
C GLY A 7 -1.77 4.65 4.11
N TYR A 8 -2.96 4.21 3.78
CA TYR A 8 -4.13 5.07 3.58
C TYR A 8 -5.07 4.90 4.77
N ASP A 9 -5.77 5.99 5.11
CA ASP A 9 -6.77 6.02 6.17
C ASP A 9 -6.24 5.43 7.50
N ASP A 10 -6.99 4.49 8.09
CA ASP A 10 -6.64 3.82 9.33
C ASP A 10 -5.42 2.90 9.22
N LEU A 11 -4.97 2.53 8.02
CA LEU A 11 -3.78 1.68 7.83
C LEU A 11 -2.45 2.46 7.87
N GLN A 12 -2.47 3.77 8.10
CA GLN A 12 -1.26 4.59 8.26
C GLN A 12 -0.35 4.13 9.41
N PHE A 13 -0.88 3.47 10.45
CA PHE A 13 -0.04 2.98 11.55
C PHE A 13 0.98 1.92 11.09
N PHE A 14 0.69 1.18 10.02
CA PHE A 14 1.63 0.19 9.46
C PHE A 14 2.91 0.83 8.97
N GLU A 15 2.89 2.10 8.57
CA GLU A 15 4.10 2.81 8.18
C GLU A 15 5.11 2.81 9.32
N SER A 16 4.68 3.15 10.54
CA SER A 16 5.59 3.20 11.69
C SER A 16 6.16 1.82 12.01
N PHE A 17 5.35 0.76 11.90
CA PHE A 17 5.83 -0.60 12.10
C PHE A 17 6.92 -0.94 11.08
N ILE A 18 6.64 -0.75 9.79
CA ILE A 18 7.56 -1.12 8.70
C ILE A 18 8.83 -0.27 8.70
N LEU A 19 8.74 1.00 9.07
CA LEU A 19 9.86 1.94 9.03
C LEU A 19 10.72 1.90 10.30
N HIS A 20 10.14 1.57 11.47
CA HIS A 20 10.78 1.83 12.76
C HIS A 20 10.78 0.68 13.76
N SER A 21 10.06 -0.43 13.52
CA SER A 21 10.10 -1.58 14.44
C SER A 21 11.44 -2.33 14.41
N ASP A 22 11.58 -3.35 15.27
CA ASP A 22 12.72 -4.26 15.26
C ASP A 22 12.72 -5.15 14.01
N GLU A 23 11.53 -5.44 13.46
CA GLU A 23 11.28 -6.17 12.22
C GLU A 23 11.25 -5.27 10.98
N ARG A 24 11.66 -4.01 11.10
CA ARG A 24 11.60 -3.03 10.01
C ARG A 24 12.31 -3.50 8.75
N LEU A 25 11.84 -2.99 7.61
CA LEU A 25 12.55 -3.12 6.35
C LEU A 25 13.78 -2.20 6.36
N LYS A 26 14.99 -2.77 6.32
CA LYS A 26 16.24 -2.00 6.48
C LYS A 26 16.41 -0.84 5.48
N SER A 27 15.86 -0.99 4.27
CA SER A 27 15.91 0.01 3.21
C SER A 27 14.51 0.55 2.88
N SER A 28 13.69 0.85 3.88
CA SER A 28 12.39 1.49 3.65
C SER A 28 12.39 2.99 3.92
N ARG A 29 11.55 3.71 3.17
CA ARG A 29 11.31 5.15 3.32
C ARG A 29 9.81 5.40 3.28
N LYS A 30 9.34 6.46 3.94
CA LYS A 30 7.95 6.89 3.79
C LYS A 30 7.76 7.48 2.39
N LEU A 31 6.73 7.06 1.66
CA LEU A 31 6.44 7.59 0.32
C LEU A 31 6.18 9.09 0.40
N ASP A 32 5.40 9.57 1.37
CA ASP A 32 5.10 11.00 1.54
C ASP A 32 6.32 11.86 1.93
N ALA A 33 7.49 11.25 2.19
CA ALA A 33 8.72 12.01 2.43
C ALA A 33 9.39 12.50 1.14
N ILE A 34 9.03 11.94 -0.02
CA ILE A 34 9.52 12.41 -1.33
C ILE A 34 8.62 13.55 -1.82
N LYS A 35 9.20 14.51 -2.55
CA LYS A 35 8.44 15.66 -3.07
C LYS A 35 7.82 15.37 -4.43
N ASP A 36 8.48 14.52 -5.20
CA ASP A 36 8.06 14.10 -6.53
C ASP A 36 8.30 12.59 -6.69
N PHE A 37 7.35 11.89 -7.31
CA PHE A 37 7.48 10.46 -7.62
C PHE A 37 8.64 10.17 -8.59
N LYS A 38 9.12 11.17 -9.33
CA LYS A 38 10.35 11.07 -10.14
C LYS A 38 11.63 10.80 -9.34
N GLU A 39 11.57 10.94 -8.01
CA GLU A 39 12.67 10.56 -7.12
C GLU A 39 12.77 9.03 -6.92
N ILE A 40 11.77 8.26 -7.36
CA ILE A 40 11.75 6.81 -7.34
C ILE A 40 12.33 6.30 -8.66
N ASP A 41 13.38 5.49 -8.59
CA ASP A 41 13.96 4.85 -9.77
C ASP A 41 13.38 3.44 -10.01
N SER A 42 13.66 2.85 -11.17
CA SER A 42 13.13 1.53 -11.57
C SER A 42 13.64 0.36 -10.69
N THR A 43 14.64 0.60 -9.84
CA THR A 43 15.16 -0.40 -8.88
C THR A 43 14.44 -0.34 -7.54
N ASP A 44 13.66 0.71 -7.30
CA ASP A 44 12.88 0.89 -6.10
C ASP A 44 11.53 0.16 -6.22
N ARG A 45 10.84 0.02 -5.09
CA ARG A 45 9.50 -0.59 -5.00
C ARG A 45 8.60 0.27 -4.16
N VAL A 46 7.32 0.29 -4.48
CA VAL A 46 6.32 0.97 -3.65
C VAL A 46 5.40 -0.06 -2.99
N LEU A 47 5.21 0.08 -1.69
CA LEU A 47 4.36 -0.79 -0.88
C LEU A 47 3.24 0.04 -0.26
N LEU A 48 2.01 -0.23 -0.69
CA LEU A 48 0.81 0.51 -0.32
C LEU A 48 -0.13 -0.35 0.52
N PHE A 49 -0.73 0.24 1.54
CA PHE A 49 -1.74 -0.41 2.40
C PHE A 49 -2.99 0.44 2.40
N ALA A 50 -4.10 -0.05 1.86
CA ALA A 50 -5.37 0.66 1.88
C ALA A 50 -6.49 -0.25 2.36
N PRO A 51 -7.38 0.22 3.25
CA PRO A 51 -8.56 -0.56 3.65
C PRO A 51 -9.53 -0.72 2.47
N PHE A 52 -9.55 0.27 1.57
CA PHE A 52 -10.36 0.29 0.36
C PHE A 52 -9.59 0.90 -0.81
N TYR A 53 -9.87 0.43 -2.02
CA TYR A 53 -9.43 1.08 -3.24
C TYR A 53 -10.34 2.29 -3.53
N ASN A 54 -9.95 3.46 -3.05
CA ASN A 54 -10.67 4.73 -3.23
C ASN A 54 -10.00 5.61 -4.30
N ASP A 55 -10.60 6.75 -4.62
CA ASP A 55 -10.10 7.68 -5.65
C ASP A 55 -8.66 8.15 -5.39
N GLN A 56 -8.28 8.32 -4.12
CA GLN A 56 -6.92 8.76 -3.76
C GLN A 56 -5.90 7.64 -4.02
N VAL A 57 -6.24 6.39 -3.69
CA VAL A 57 -5.40 5.22 -3.98
C VAL A 57 -5.28 5.04 -5.50
N ALA A 58 -6.40 5.13 -6.22
CA ALA A 58 -6.42 5.02 -7.68
C ALA A 58 -5.53 6.09 -8.35
N LEU A 59 -5.62 7.33 -7.88
CA LEU A 59 -4.80 8.44 -8.39
C LEU A 59 -3.30 8.20 -8.16
N ASP A 60 -2.92 7.73 -6.97
CA ASP A 60 -1.50 7.48 -6.67
C ASP A 60 -0.97 6.23 -7.40
N ILE A 61 -1.79 5.19 -7.57
CA ILE A 61 -1.46 4.03 -8.43
C ILE A 61 -1.24 4.46 -9.87
N GLN A 62 -2.11 5.30 -10.44
CA GLN A 62 -1.95 5.75 -11.82
C GLN A 62 -0.65 6.52 -12.02
N LYS A 63 -0.27 7.40 -11.08
CA LYS A 63 1.02 8.12 -11.14
C LYS A 63 2.21 7.16 -11.13
N LEU A 64 2.14 6.08 -10.35
CA LEU A 64 3.19 5.06 -10.28
C LEU A 64 3.29 4.28 -11.59
N ILE A 65 2.14 3.90 -12.18
CA ILE A 65 2.08 3.23 -13.49
C ILE A 65 2.65 4.14 -14.58
N ASP A 66 2.27 5.41 -14.62
CA ASP A 66 2.74 6.38 -15.63
C ASP A 66 4.27 6.59 -15.59
N LEU A 67 4.89 6.27 -14.46
CA LEU A 67 6.33 6.36 -14.23
C LEU A 67 7.05 5.00 -14.32
N ASP A 68 6.35 3.93 -14.71
CA ASP A 68 6.90 2.57 -14.82
C ASP A 68 7.46 2.05 -13.47
N ILE A 69 6.78 2.38 -12.37
CA ILE A 69 7.18 2.02 -11.01
C ILE A 69 6.40 0.80 -10.54
N ASP A 70 7.14 -0.23 -10.15
CA ASP A 70 6.60 -1.45 -9.54
C ASP A 70 5.98 -1.18 -8.16
N VAL A 71 4.70 -1.51 -8.02
CA VAL A 71 3.89 -1.30 -6.81
C VAL A 71 3.24 -2.59 -6.32
N VAL A 72 3.33 -2.81 -5.02
CA VAL A 72 2.56 -3.81 -4.28
C VAL A 72 1.45 -3.08 -3.52
N LEU A 73 0.20 -3.43 -3.78
CA LEU A 73 -0.96 -2.88 -3.08
C LEU A 73 -1.64 -3.96 -2.24
N ILE A 74 -1.70 -3.74 -0.94
CA ILE A 74 -2.49 -4.52 0.00
C ILE A 74 -3.85 -3.84 0.15
N SER A 75 -4.84 -4.38 -0.55
CA SER A 75 -6.24 -3.94 -0.57
C SER A 75 -7.07 -5.02 -1.27
N ASN A 76 -8.39 -4.98 -1.16
CA ASN A 76 -9.25 -5.70 -2.09
C ASN A 76 -9.00 -5.22 -3.53
N LYS A 77 -8.83 -6.15 -4.47
CA LYS A 77 -8.65 -5.80 -5.89
C LYS A 77 -9.98 -5.26 -6.45
N PRO A 78 -10.02 -4.05 -7.04
CA PRO A 78 -11.23 -3.56 -7.69
C PRO A 78 -11.53 -4.41 -8.93
N LYS A 79 -12.82 -4.63 -9.23
CA LYS A 79 -13.26 -5.46 -10.36
C LYS A 79 -13.31 -4.69 -11.69
N THR A 80 -13.24 -3.36 -11.62
CA THR A 80 -13.52 -2.45 -12.74
C THR A 80 -12.27 -2.03 -13.50
N ASP A 81 -11.11 -2.13 -12.85
CA ASP A 81 -9.88 -1.51 -13.34
C ASP A 81 -8.96 -2.59 -13.89
N ASP A 82 -8.37 -2.32 -15.06
CA ASP A 82 -7.36 -3.16 -15.68
C ASP A 82 -5.98 -2.62 -15.30
N PHE A 83 -5.14 -3.48 -14.71
CA PHE A 83 -3.81 -3.09 -14.23
C PHE A 83 -2.74 -3.84 -15.01
N PRO A 84 -1.61 -3.19 -15.34
CA PRO A 84 -0.47 -3.89 -15.94
C PRO A 84 0.09 -4.92 -14.96
N ASP A 85 -0.04 -6.21 -15.28
CA ASP A 85 0.38 -7.33 -14.41
C ASP A 85 1.87 -7.30 -14.03
N HIS A 86 2.69 -6.59 -14.81
CA HIS A 86 4.13 -6.44 -14.56
C HIS A 86 4.46 -5.28 -13.61
N LEU A 87 3.53 -4.35 -13.35
CA LEU A 87 3.75 -3.18 -12.50
C LEU A 87 2.95 -3.22 -11.20
N VAL A 88 1.72 -3.74 -11.23
CA VAL A 88 0.81 -3.68 -10.08
C VAL A 88 0.55 -5.08 -9.54
N HIS A 89 1.01 -5.32 -8.32
CA HIS A 89 0.85 -6.60 -7.64
C HIS A 89 -0.08 -6.43 -6.43
N PHE A 90 -1.22 -7.12 -6.47
CA PHE A 90 -2.16 -7.10 -5.35
C PHE A 90 -1.84 -8.20 -4.35
N ILE A 91 -1.83 -7.85 -3.07
CA ILE A 91 -2.10 -8.78 -1.98
C ILE A 91 -3.59 -8.59 -1.66
N ASP A 92 -4.41 -9.41 -2.30
CA ASP A 92 -5.86 -9.32 -2.19
C ASP A 92 -6.32 -9.78 -0.81
N LEU A 93 -6.96 -8.87 -0.09
CA LEU A 93 -7.52 -9.16 1.24
C LEU A 93 -8.78 -10.04 1.16
N SER A 94 -9.44 -10.08 0.00
CA SER A 94 -10.65 -10.87 -0.28
C SER A 94 -11.73 -10.72 0.81
N THR A 95 -11.82 -9.52 1.40
CA THR A 95 -12.71 -9.24 2.53
C THR A 95 -13.78 -8.22 2.13
N PRO A 96 -15.08 -8.55 2.21
CA PRO A 96 -16.13 -7.59 1.93
C PRO A 96 -16.26 -6.51 3.03
N ARG A 97 -15.56 -6.68 4.17
CA ARG A 97 -15.64 -5.79 5.34
C ARG A 97 -14.29 -5.07 5.54
N PRO A 98 -14.30 -3.79 5.98
CA PRO A 98 -13.08 -3.09 6.37
C PRO A 98 -12.29 -3.88 7.42
N ILE A 99 -10.97 -3.71 7.41
CA ILE A 99 -10.11 -4.21 8.49
C ILE A 99 -10.32 -3.29 9.69
N VAL A 100 -11.25 -3.64 10.58
CA VAL A 100 -11.47 -2.92 11.84
C VAL A 100 -10.63 -3.59 12.94
N TYR A 101 -9.69 -2.84 13.52
CA TYR A 101 -8.92 -3.30 14.67
C TYR A 101 -9.74 -3.12 15.95
N THR A 102 -9.93 -4.21 16.69
CA THR A 102 -10.40 -4.19 18.08
C THR A 102 -9.18 -4.18 19.00
N GLU A 103 -9.27 -3.50 20.16
CA GLU A 103 -8.15 -3.35 21.12
C GLU A 103 -7.57 -4.69 21.61
N ASP A 104 -8.31 -5.79 21.44
CA ASP A 104 -7.93 -7.13 21.89
C ASP A 104 -7.40 -8.05 20.78
N TYR A 105 -7.17 -7.57 19.55
CA TYR A 105 -6.84 -8.40 18.37
C TYR A 105 -7.87 -9.51 18.06
N ASP A 106 -8.99 -9.54 18.78
CA ASP A 106 -9.99 -10.58 18.69
C ASP A 106 -11.02 -10.20 17.62
N LYS A 107 -11.07 -11.00 16.56
CA LYS A 107 -12.03 -10.83 15.47
C LYS A 107 -13.42 -11.17 15.97
N ILE A 108 -14.25 -10.17 16.24
CA ILE A 108 -15.69 -10.40 16.36
C ILE A 108 -16.24 -10.65 14.96
N VAL A 109 -16.35 -11.93 14.60
CA VAL A 109 -17.20 -12.38 13.50
C VAL A 109 -18.64 -12.26 14.00
N GLN A 110 -19.30 -11.13 13.75
CA GLN A 110 -20.76 -11.08 13.85
C GLN A 110 -21.39 -11.52 12.52
N PRO A 111 -22.42 -12.39 12.58
CA PRO A 111 -23.01 -13.08 11.43
C PRO A 111 -23.52 -12.10 10.37
#